data_AF-A0A1H8H3D4-F1
#
_entry.id   AF-A0A1H8H3D4-F1
#
_cell.length_a   1.000
_cell.length_b   1.000
_cell.length_c   1.000
_cell.angle_alpha   90.00
_cell.angle_beta   90.00
_cell.angle_gamma   90.00
#
_symmetry.space_group_name_H-M   'P 1'
#
loop_
_entity.id
_entity.type
_entity.pdbx_description
1 polymer ?
#
loop_
_entity_poly.entity_id
_entity_poly.type
_entity_poly.pdbx_seq_one_letter_code
_entity_poly.pdbx_strand_id
1 'polypeptide(L)'
;MNYLKIRLLSILAFICVFGVINIAWAEQVVIKRDLIFIADRGLTVKDLHTGALNQCAAPPLLDPAGSDVTGLLATATDVAIKHDYAVVTIHPLDSEGNPYVDTVTVDISHCFEVEAVTVDKCISTVDIQHGLLIIPCVEYNGSYLTVHMDRRGNSDNWEVTFFGNNLDLKHYRRYDDDHYHHYHDDDDDDDDDDD
;
A
#
# COMPACT_ATOMS: atom_id res chain seq x y z
N MET A 1 66.34 10.11 13.20
CA MET A 1 65.07 10.87 13.26
C MET A 1 64.36 11.06 11.91
N ASN A 2 64.75 10.36 10.82
CA ASN A 2 64.16 10.55 9.48
C ASN A 2 63.25 9.41 9.00
N TYR A 3 63.35 8.20 9.57
CA TYR A 3 62.56 7.04 9.14
C TYR A 3 61.11 7.05 9.65
N LEU A 4 60.84 7.73 10.77
CA LEU A 4 59.48 7.79 11.35
C LEU A 4 58.56 8.75 10.56
N LYS A 5 59.12 9.84 10.02
CA LYS A 5 58.37 10.82 9.19
C LYS A 5 57.95 10.23 7.83
N ILE A 6 58.81 9.42 7.21
CA ILE A 6 58.55 8.82 5.89
C ILE A 6 57.44 7.76 5.97
N ARG A 7 57.37 6.98 7.07
CA ARG A 7 56.27 6.01 7.27
C ARG A 7 54.94 6.67 7.57
N LEU A 8 54.92 7.80 8.29
CA LEU A 8 53.69 8.53 8.59
C LEU A 8 53.06 9.16 7.32
N LEU A 9 53.91 9.71 6.43
CA LEU A 9 53.49 10.27 5.14
C LEU A 9 52.92 9.21 4.18
N SER A 10 53.48 8.00 4.19
CA SER A 10 53.00 6.91 3.34
C SER A 10 51.65 6.33 3.79
N ILE A 11 51.33 6.38 5.09
CA ILE A 11 50.05 5.90 5.63
C ILE A 11 48.94 6.93 5.37
N LEU A 12 49.25 8.23 5.45
CA LEU A 12 48.27 9.29 5.15
C LEU A 12 47.86 9.29 3.65
N ALA A 13 48.81 9.04 2.75
CA ALA A 13 48.53 8.99 1.31
C ALA A 13 47.68 7.77 0.90
N PHE A 14 47.72 6.67 1.67
CA PHE A 14 46.93 5.47 1.38
C PHE A 14 45.46 5.60 1.81
N ILE A 15 45.19 6.40 2.85
CA ILE A 15 43.82 6.63 3.36
C ILE A 15 43.03 7.58 2.45
N CYS A 16 43.69 8.55 1.78
CA CYS A 16 43.00 9.45 0.84
C CYS A 16 42.58 8.80 -0.49
N VAL A 17 43.16 7.65 -0.86
CA VAL A 17 42.88 6.99 -2.16
C VAL A 17 41.75 5.96 -2.07
N PHE A 18 41.43 5.43 -0.89
CA PHE A 18 40.36 4.42 -0.71
C PHE A 18 39.02 4.99 -0.19
N GLY A 19 38.94 6.29 0.02
CA GLY A 19 37.70 6.96 0.44
C GLY A 19 36.80 7.37 -0.73
N VAL A 20 36.61 6.51 -1.74
CA VAL A 20 35.48 6.71 -2.68
C VAL A 20 34.25 6.18 -1.96
N ILE A 21 33.71 7.02 -1.09
CA ILE A 21 32.41 6.79 -0.45
C ILE A 21 31.42 6.84 -1.60
N ASN A 22 30.97 5.68 -2.08
CA ASN A 22 29.81 5.61 -2.96
C ASN A 22 28.64 6.11 -2.12
N ILE A 23 28.35 7.40 -2.21
CA ILE A 23 27.08 7.97 -1.80
C ILE A 23 26.02 7.44 -2.76
N ALA A 24 25.56 6.23 -2.50
CA ALA A 24 24.30 5.73 -3.02
C ALA A 24 23.22 6.59 -2.36
N TRP A 25 22.70 7.55 -3.12
CA TRP A 25 21.46 8.21 -2.77
C TRP A 25 20.39 7.12 -2.84
N ALA A 26 19.76 6.83 -1.70
CA ALA A 26 18.66 5.87 -1.69
C ALA A 26 17.58 6.40 -2.63
N GLU A 27 17.28 5.65 -3.68
CA GLU A 27 16.15 5.93 -4.57
C GLU A 27 14.90 6.04 -3.71
N GLN A 28 14.11 7.09 -3.89
CA GLN A 28 12.89 7.22 -3.12
C GLN A 28 11.83 6.29 -3.70
N VAL A 29 11.49 5.30 -2.90
CA VAL A 29 10.54 4.25 -3.25
C VAL A 29 9.26 4.43 -2.44
N VAL A 30 8.12 4.43 -3.13
CA VAL A 30 6.81 4.35 -2.50
C VAL A 30 6.05 3.16 -3.05
N ILE A 31 5.38 2.44 -2.16
CA ILE A 31 4.56 1.28 -2.52
C ILE A 31 3.10 1.67 -2.34
N LYS A 32 2.28 1.44 -3.36
CA LYS A 32 0.82 1.55 -3.28
C LYS A 32 0.19 0.37 -4.01
N ARG A 33 -0.66 -0.40 -3.31
CA ARG A 33 -1.17 -1.71 -3.77
C ARG A 33 0.00 -2.60 -4.19
N ASP A 34 -0.11 -3.28 -5.33
CA ASP A 34 0.90 -4.18 -5.87
C ASP A 34 1.92 -3.46 -6.76
N LEU A 35 2.09 -2.14 -6.60
CA LEU A 35 3.00 -1.32 -7.42
C LEU A 35 4.04 -0.60 -6.58
N ILE A 36 5.27 -0.61 -7.09
CA ILE A 36 6.43 0.10 -6.58
C ILE A 36 6.68 1.31 -7.49
N PHE A 37 6.57 2.51 -6.93
CA PHE A 37 6.87 3.79 -7.57
C PHE A 37 8.28 4.23 -7.18
N ILE A 38 9.10 4.57 -8.16
CA ILE A 38 10.50 4.96 -7.97
C ILE A 38 10.73 6.29 -8.67
N ALA A 39 11.25 7.27 -7.93
CA ALA A 39 11.75 8.53 -8.48
C ALA A 39 13.28 8.51 -8.54
N ASP A 40 13.83 8.30 -9.74
CA ASP A 40 15.25 8.52 -10.07
C ASP A 40 15.34 9.11 -11.47
N ARG A 41 15.42 10.44 -11.56
CA ARG A 41 15.53 11.17 -12.85
C ARG A 41 14.44 10.78 -13.86
N GLY A 42 13.28 10.43 -13.32
CA GLY A 42 12.08 9.99 -14.00
C GLY A 42 11.14 9.36 -12.99
N LEU A 43 9.94 9.02 -13.41
CA LEU A 43 9.02 8.21 -12.63
C LEU A 43 8.94 6.82 -13.26
N THR A 44 9.38 5.80 -12.52
CA THR A 44 9.29 4.40 -12.95
C THR A 44 8.33 3.65 -12.04
N VAL A 45 7.53 2.75 -12.62
CA VAL A 45 6.64 1.87 -11.87
C VAL A 45 7.03 0.43 -12.12
N LYS A 46 7.04 -0.38 -11.06
CA LYS A 46 7.27 -1.83 -11.12
C LYS A 46 6.13 -2.56 -10.42
N ASP A 47 5.86 -3.77 -10.87
CA ASP A 47 5.02 -4.71 -10.15
C ASP A 47 5.76 -5.24 -8.91
N LEU A 48 5.07 -5.28 -7.76
CA LEU A 48 5.63 -5.65 -6.47
C LEU A 48 5.98 -7.14 -6.41
N HIS A 49 5.21 -7.99 -7.09
CA HIS A 49 5.33 -9.46 -7.01
C HIS A 49 6.40 -10.00 -7.94
N THR A 50 6.51 -9.42 -9.12
CA THR A 50 7.39 -9.86 -10.21
C THR A 50 8.64 -8.99 -10.36
N GLY A 51 8.61 -7.75 -9.83
CA GLY A 51 9.66 -6.75 -10.04
C GLY A 51 9.74 -6.23 -11.49
N ALA A 52 8.83 -6.66 -12.37
CA ALA A 52 8.80 -6.26 -13.77
C ALA A 52 8.38 -4.78 -13.89
N LEU A 53 8.87 -4.10 -14.93
CA LEU A 53 8.43 -2.75 -15.24
C LEU A 53 6.94 -2.74 -15.61
N ASN A 54 6.17 -1.89 -14.94
CA ASN A 54 4.80 -1.61 -15.29
C ASN A 54 4.77 -0.46 -16.31
N GLN A 55 4.10 -0.69 -17.44
CA GLN A 55 4.04 0.27 -18.55
C GLN A 55 3.11 1.46 -18.28
N CYS A 56 2.41 1.50 -17.14
CA CYS A 56 1.53 2.61 -16.83
C CYS A 56 2.30 3.94 -16.68
N ALA A 57 3.56 3.92 -16.23
CA ALA A 57 4.38 5.12 -16.21
C ALA A 57 5.20 5.34 -17.49
N ALA A 58 4.80 4.73 -18.61
CA ALA A 58 5.40 5.02 -19.90
C ALA A 58 5.03 6.44 -20.36
N PRO A 59 5.97 7.20 -20.96
CA PRO A 59 5.66 8.50 -21.54
C PRO A 59 4.57 8.42 -22.63
N PRO A 60 3.72 9.45 -22.78
CA PRO A 60 3.74 10.71 -22.02
C PRO A 60 3.12 10.55 -20.62
N LEU A 61 3.79 11.14 -19.63
CA LEU A 61 3.28 11.28 -18.27
C LEU A 61 2.51 12.59 -18.18
N LEU A 62 1.22 12.49 -17.88
CA LEU A 62 0.31 13.64 -17.89
C LEU A 62 0.06 14.17 -16.48
N ASP A 63 -0.08 15.49 -16.35
CA ASP A 63 -0.65 16.10 -15.15
C ASP A 63 -2.19 15.94 -15.12
N PRO A 64 -2.86 16.28 -14.00
CA PRO A 64 -4.32 16.21 -13.91
C PRO A 64 -5.08 17.11 -14.90
N ALA A 65 -4.42 18.08 -15.53
CA ALA A 65 -4.99 18.92 -16.57
C ALA A 65 -4.75 18.36 -17.99
N GLY A 66 -4.06 17.23 -18.13
CA GLY A 66 -3.74 16.57 -19.38
C GLY A 66 -2.47 17.09 -20.08
N SER A 67 -1.64 17.86 -19.39
CA SER A 67 -0.38 18.39 -19.93
C SER A 67 0.75 17.35 -19.79
N ASP A 68 1.55 17.17 -20.83
CA ASP A 68 2.74 16.30 -20.76
C ASP A 68 3.82 16.94 -19.87
N VAL A 69 4.13 16.26 -18.78
CA VAL A 69 5.14 16.66 -17.79
C VAL A 69 6.37 15.74 -17.79
N THR A 70 6.48 14.82 -18.75
CA THR A 70 7.60 13.86 -18.84
C THR A 70 8.96 14.54 -18.75
N GLY A 71 9.13 15.66 -19.45
CA GLY A 71 10.39 16.41 -19.47
C GLY A 71 10.78 17.02 -18.12
N LEU A 72 9.81 17.36 -17.28
CA LEU A 72 10.05 17.95 -15.95
C LEU A 72 10.58 16.92 -14.96
N LEU A 73 10.25 15.64 -15.17
CA LEU A 73 10.62 14.54 -14.29
C LEU A 73 12.08 14.10 -14.44
N ALA A 74 12.83 14.67 -15.38
CA ALA A 74 14.26 14.36 -15.59
C ALA A 74 15.14 14.63 -14.36
N THR A 75 14.63 15.40 -13.39
CA THR A 75 15.30 15.72 -12.12
C THR A 75 14.52 15.21 -10.89
N ALA A 76 13.63 14.23 -11.10
CA ALA A 76 12.86 13.61 -10.02
C ALA A 76 13.76 12.94 -8.99
N THR A 77 13.45 13.17 -7.71
CA THR A 77 14.22 12.65 -6.56
C THR A 77 13.34 12.00 -5.50
N ASP A 78 12.09 12.44 -5.39
CA ASP A 78 11.10 11.93 -4.45
C ASP A 78 9.78 11.72 -5.19
N VAL A 79 9.03 10.70 -4.79
CA VAL A 79 7.63 10.51 -5.16
C VAL A 79 6.82 10.25 -3.91
N ALA A 80 5.68 10.93 -3.79
CA ALA A 80 4.63 10.62 -2.83
C ALA A 80 3.33 10.30 -3.58
N ILE A 81 2.62 9.25 -3.16
CA ILE A 81 1.37 8.87 -3.81
C ILE A 81 0.18 9.33 -2.96
N LYS A 82 -0.75 10.08 -3.57
CA LYS A 82 -1.98 10.54 -2.92
C LYS A 82 -3.18 10.30 -3.83
N HIS A 83 -4.09 9.43 -3.40
CA HIS A 83 -5.16 8.92 -4.27
C HIS A 83 -4.55 8.47 -5.60
N ASP A 84 -5.06 8.94 -6.72
CA ASP A 84 -4.66 8.50 -8.05
C ASP A 84 -3.60 9.41 -8.68
N TYR A 85 -2.87 10.14 -7.83
CA TYR A 85 -1.82 11.07 -8.25
C TYR A 85 -0.47 10.73 -7.59
N ALA A 86 0.59 10.87 -8.38
CA ALA A 86 1.96 10.91 -7.90
C ALA A 86 2.41 12.38 -7.81
N VAL A 87 2.76 12.83 -6.61
CA VAL A 87 3.42 14.12 -6.38
C VAL A 87 4.91 13.85 -6.36
N VAL A 88 5.62 14.35 -7.36
CA VAL A 88 7.05 14.10 -7.58
C VAL A 88 7.83 15.37 -7.27
N THR A 89 8.80 15.28 -6.36
CA THR A 89 9.74 16.37 -6.11
C THR A 89 10.81 16.37 -7.20
N ILE A 90 11.01 17.53 -7.81
CA ILE A 90 11.95 17.75 -8.92
C ILE A 90 12.91 18.89 -8.59
N HIS A 91 14.05 18.93 -9.30
CA HIS A 91 15.08 19.96 -9.17
C HIS A 91 15.40 20.65 -10.50
N PRO A 92 14.46 21.42 -11.07
CA PRO A 92 14.70 22.21 -12.29
C PRO A 92 15.76 23.30 -12.06
N LEU A 93 16.32 23.80 -13.15
CA LEU A 93 17.28 24.91 -13.15
C LEU A 93 16.55 26.22 -13.41
N ASP A 94 16.91 27.27 -12.66
CA ASP A 94 16.48 28.63 -12.94
C ASP A 94 17.18 29.23 -14.17
N SER A 95 16.86 30.49 -14.50
CA SER A 95 17.47 31.21 -15.62
C SER A 95 18.98 31.45 -15.48
N GLU A 96 19.52 31.32 -14.27
CA GLU A 96 20.93 31.49 -13.94
C GLU A 96 21.66 30.13 -13.85
N GLY A 97 20.93 29.02 -14.01
CA GLY A 97 21.45 27.66 -13.94
C GLY A 97 21.54 27.08 -12.53
N ASN A 98 20.92 27.72 -11.52
CA ASN A 98 20.88 27.18 -10.17
C ASN A 98 19.71 26.21 -10.00
N PRO A 99 19.90 25.05 -9.35
CA PRO A 99 18.81 24.15 -9.04
C PRO A 99 17.92 24.74 -7.94
N TYR A 100 16.61 24.65 -8.11
CA TYR A 100 15.62 24.94 -7.07
C TYR A 100 14.70 23.74 -6.86
N VAL A 101 13.93 23.73 -5.76
CA VAL A 101 13.00 22.65 -5.45
C VAL A 101 11.61 23.00 -5.99
N ASP A 102 11.02 22.08 -6.73
CA ASP A 102 9.65 22.19 -7.22
C ASP A 102 8.93 20.83 -7.13
N THR A 103 7.62 20.82 -7.36
CA THR A 103 6.82 19.60 -7.36
C THR A 103 5.96 19.51 -8.61
N VAL A 104 5.92 18.33 -9.22
CA VAL A 104 5.06 18.01 -10.35
C VAL A 104 4.06 16.97 -9.94
N THR A 105 2.80 17.14 -10.34
CA THR A 105 1.76 16.12 -10.14
C THR A 105 1.58 15.34 -11.42
N VAL A 106 1.61 14.01 -11.32
CA VAL A 106 1.37 13.07 -12.42
C VAL A 106 0.10 12.29 -12.12
N ASP A 107 -0.81 12.23 -13.09
CA ASP A 107 -1.97 11.34 -13.05
C ASP A 107 -1.49 9.90 -13.28
N ILE A 108 -1.76 9.05 -12.29
CA ILE A 108 -1.44 7.62 -12.31
C ILE A 108 -2.69 6.78 -12.10
N SER A 109 -3.88 7.34 -12.32
CA SER A 109 -5.16 6.64 -12.19
C SER A 109 -5.21 5.37 -13.04
N HIS A 110 -4.64 5.42 -14.25
CA HIS A 110 -4.53 4.28 -15.17
C HIS A 110 -3.50 3.23 -14.75
N CYS A 111 -2.60 3.53 -13.80
CA CYS A 111 -1.71 2.51 -13.22
C CYS A 111 -2.48 1.51 -12.38
N PHE A 112 -3.63 1.91 -11.88
CA PHE A 112 -4.47 1.07 -11.08
C PHE A 112 -5.45 0.36 -12.02
N GLU A 113 -5.30 -0.95 -12.17
CA GLU A 113 -6.36 -1.75 -12.76
C GLU A 113 -7.63 -1.48 -11.92
N VAL A 114 -8.59 -0.80 -12.54
CA VAL A 114 -9.96 -0.78 -12.04
C VAL A 114 -10.49 -2.15 -12.42
N GLU A 115 -10.32 -3.13 -11.53
CA GLU A 115 -11.09 -4.36 -11.63
C GLU A 115 -12.56 -3.94 -11.57
N ALA A 116 -13.19 -3.90 -12.75
CA ALA A 116 -14.63 -3.81 -12.84
C ALA A 116 -15.18 -5.11 -12.25
N VAL A 117 -15.53 -5.08 -10.97
CA VAL A 117 -16.34 -6.14 -10.37
C VAL A 117 -17.68 -6.05 -11.09
N THR A 118 -17.96 -7.03 -11.96
CA THR A 118 -19.29 -7.14 -12.54
C THR A 118 -20.27 -7.32 -11.39
N VAL A 119 -21.26 -6.41 -11.29
CA VAL A 119 -22.24 -6.34 -10.20
C VAL A 119 -23.12 -7.59 -10.12
N ASP A 120 -23.03 -8.48 -11.11
CA ASP A 120 -23.63 -9.82 -11.07
C ASP A 120 -23.02 -10.74 -9.99
N LYS A 121 -21.89 -10.35 -9.38
CA LYS A 121 -21.16 -11.13 -8.37
C LYS A 121 -20.69 -10.31 -7.16
N CYS A 122 -21.51 -9.43 -6.59
CA CYS A 122 -21.32 -9.04 -5.17
C CYS A 122 -21.70 -10.21 -4.23
N ILE A 123 -21.03 -11.35 -4.42
CA ILE A 123 -21.23 -12.59 -3.67
C ILE A 123 -20.05 -12.70 -2.72
N SER A 124 -20.33 -12.66 -1.42
CA SER A 124 -19.32 -12.95 -0.41
C SER A 124 -18.89 -14.42 -0.52
N THR A 125 -17.58 -14.66 -0.51
CA THR A 125 -17.02 -16.01 -0.54
C THR A 125 -16.39 -16.35 0.81
N VAL A 126 -16.49 -17.62 1.19
CA VAL A 126 -15.88 -18.15 2.40
C VAL A 126 -14.97 -19.31 2.03
N ASP A 127 -13.70 -19.22 2.44
CA ASP A 127 -12.74 -20.31 2.42
C ASP A 127 -12.57 -20.84 3.84
N ILE A 128 -13.28 -21.94 4.13
CA ILE A 128 -13.29 -22.55 5.48
C ILE A 128 -11.93 -23.20 5.81
N GLN A 129 -11.18 -23.65 4.80
CA GLN A 129 -9.89 -24.32 5.00
C GLN A 129 -8.83 -23.32 5.46
N HIS A 130 -8.79 -22.16 4.80
CA HIS A 130 -7.86 -21.08 5.16
C HIS A 130 -8.45 -20.11 6.19
N GLY A 131 -9.73 -20.23 6.53
CA GLY A 131 -10.41 -19.38 7.50
C GLY A 131 -10.57 -17.95 6.99
N LEU A 132 -10.87 -17.75 5.71
CA LEU A 132 -10.97 -16.42 5.09
C LEU A 132 -12.40 -16.15 4.63
N LEU A 133 -12.93 -14.98 4.97
CA LEU A 133 -14.17 -14.44 4.41
C LEU A 133 -13.84 -13.21 3.56
N ILE A 134 -14.34 -13.20 2.32
CA ILE A 134 -14.13 -12.11 1.37
C ILE A 134 -15.49 -11.48 1.07
N ILE A 135 -15.61 -10.18 1.33
CA ILE A 135 -16.83 -9.40 1.06
C ILE A 135 -16.48 -8.37 -0.02
N PRO A 136 -16.87 -8.59 -1.29
CA PRO A 136 -16.71 -7.59 -2.33
C PRO A 136 -17.74 -6.46 -2.17
N CYS A 137 -17.52 -5.33 -2.85
CA CYS A 137 -18.50 -4.24 -2.99
C CYS A 137 -18.87 -3.52 -1.68
N VAL A 138 -17.99 -3.43 -0.68
CA VAL A 138 -18.26 -2.66 0.54
C VAL A 138 -18.08 -1.18 0.24
N GLU A 139 -19.11 -0.36 0.42
CA GLU A 139 -19.01 1.09 0.27
C GLU A 139 -18.38 1.72 1.53
N TYR A 140 -17.34 2.53 1.33
CA TYR A 140 -16.69 3.32 2.38
C TYR A 140 -16.26 4.68 1.82
N ASN A 141 -16.76 5.77 2.41
CA ASN A 141 -16.49 7.14 1.98
C ASN A 141 -16.70 7.35 0.46
N GLY A 142 -17.76 6.78 -0.11
CA GLY A 142 -18.11 6.92 -1.53
C GLY A 142 -17.21 6.12 -2.50
N SER A 143 -16.36 5.24 -1.97
CA SER A 143 -15.56 4.28 -2.76
C SER A 143 -15.99 2.85 -2.42
N TYR A 144 -15.84 1.91 -3.36
CA TYR A 144 -16.08 0.49 -3.12
C TYR A 144 -14.77 -0.24 -2.84
N LEU A 145 -14.76 -1.09 -1.83
CA LEU A 145 -13.61 -1.90 -1.43
C LEU A 145 -14.00 -3.36 -1.21
N THR A 146 -13.01 -4.25 -1.33
CA THR A 146 -13.13 -5.67 -0.97
C THR A 146 -12.57 -5.86 0.43
N VAL A 147 -13.39 -6.34 1.36
CA VAL A 147 -12.96 -6.64 2.74
C VAL A 147 -12.52 -8.09 2.84
N HIS A 148 -11.33 -8.31 3.39
CA HIS A 148 -10.81 -9.61 3.76
C HIS A 148 -10.89 -9.74 5.28
N MET A 149 -11.50 -10.82 5.78
CA MET A 149 -11.67 -11.08 7.20
C MET A 149 -11.12 -12.46 7.53
N ASP A 150 -10.17 -12.52 8.45
CA ASP A 150 -9.61 -13.78 8.94
C ASP A 150 -10.48 -14.38 10.05
N ARG A 151 -10.51 -15.71 10.11
CA ARG A 151 -11.21 -16.47 11.14
C ARG A 151 -10.47 -16.33 12.46
N ARG A 152 -11.21 -16.00 13.52
CA ARG A 152 -10.64 -15.89 14.85
C ARG A 152 -10.55 -17.27 15.52
N GLY A 153 -9.33 -17.78 15.62
CA GLY A 153 -9.05 -19.03 16.33
C GLY A 153 -9.84 -20.22 15.75
N ASN A 154 -10.45 -21.02 16.63
CA ASN A 154 -11.28 -22.18 16.26
C ASN A 154 -12.79 -21.87 16.25
N SER A 155 -13.20 -20.60 16.36
CA SER A 155 -14.62 -20.22 16.28
C SER A 155 -15.03 -19.87 14.86
N ASP A 156 -16.29 -20.09 14.50
CA ASP A 156 -16.91 -19.64 13.24
C ASP A 156 -17.22 -18.13 13.26
N ASN A 157 -16.34 -17.33 13.89
CA ASN A 157 -16.44 -15.89 13.95
C ASN A 157 -15.34 -15.27 13.07
N TRP A 158 -15.74 -14.41 12.14
CA TRP A 158 -14.86 -13.59 11.32
C TRP A 158 -14.86 -12.17 11.87
N GLU A 159 -13.68 -11.59 12.11
CA GLU A 159 -13.52 -10.23 12.63
C GLU A 159 -12.78 -9.36 11.62
N VAL A 160 -13.16 -8.09 11.53
CA VAL A 160 -12.43 -7.11 10.73
C VAL A 160 -11.23 -6.66 11.54
N THR A 161 -10.02 -7.01 11.09
CA THR A 161 -8.79 -6.49 11.70
C THR A 161 -8.46 -5.13 11.12
N PHE A 162 -8.68 -4.07 11.90
CA PHE A 162 -8.22 -2.73 11.55
C PHE A 162 -6.76 -2.55 11.97
N PHE A 163 -5.89 -2.08 11.06
CA PHE A 163 -4.55 -1.64 11.44
C PHE A 163 -4.63 -0.30 12.17
N GLY A 164 -4.37 -0.31 13.48
CA GLY A 164 -4.37 0.88 14.33
C GLY A 164 -5.49 0.86 15.39
N ASN A 165 -5.23 1.43 16.56
CA ASN A 165 -6.22 1.60 17.62
C ASN A 165 -7.33 2.54 17.14
N ASN A 166 -8.41 1.99 16.60
CA ASN A 166 -9.58 2.77 16.20
C ASN A 166 -10.40 3.11 17.46
N LEU A 167 -10.14 4.28 18.05
CA LEU A 167 -10.79 4.75 19.28
C LEU A 167 -12.32 4.82 19.16
N ASP A 168 -12.84 4.98 17.93
CA ASP A 168 -14.27 5.11 17.67
C ASP A 168 -15.05 3.79 17.80
N LEU A 169 -14.35 2.64 17.73
CA LEU A 169 -14.96 1.30 17.88
C LEU A 169 -14.90 0.76 19.31
N LYS A 170 -14.18 1.43 20.23
CA LYS A 170 -14.00 0.97 21.62
C LYS A 170 -15.29 0.91 22.44
N HIS A 171 -16.37 1.52 21.95
CA HIS A 171 -17.63 1.67 22.68
C HIS A 171 -18.81 0.93 22.06
N TYR A 172 -18.59 -0.02 21.14
CA TYR A 172 -19.66 -0.90 20.67
C TYR A 172 -20.01 -1.93 21.78
N ARG A 173 -20.75 -1.48 22.80
CA ARG A 173 -21.44 -2.38 23.72
C ARG A 173 -22.67 -2.91 22.98
N ARG A 174 -22.62 -4.19 22.65
CA ARG A 174 -23.80 -5.00 22.34
C ARG A 174 -24.75 -4.85 23.52
N TYR A 175 -25.86 -4.15 23.33
CA TYR A 175 -27.02 -4.27 24.21
C TYR A 175 -27.56 -5.67 23.94
N ASP A 176 -27.06 -6.67 24.66
CA ASP A 176 -27.75 -7.94 24.76
C ASP A 176 -28.94 -7.69 25.70
N ASP A 177 -30.15 -7.83 25.16
CA ASP A 177 -31.41 -7.87 25.90
C ASP A 177 -31.46 -9.20 26.67
N ASP A 178 -30.96 -9.20 27.90
CA ASP A 178 -31.32 -10.20 28.88
C ASP A 178 -32.73 -9.89 29.41
N HIS A 179 -33.72 -10.67 28.95
CA HIS A 179 -34.80 -11.28 29.76
C HIS A 179 -36.02 -11.60 28.89
N TYR A 180 -36.20 -12.87 28.47
CA TYR A 180 -37.51 -13.53 28.43
C TYR A 180 -37.33 -15.05 28.20
N HIS A 181 -37.28 -15.81 29.29
CA HIS A 181 -37.53 -17.26 29.25
C HIS A 181 -39.04 -17.48 29.41
N HIS A 182 -39.73 -17.84 28.34
CA HIS A 182 -41.04 -18.49 28.44
C HIS A 182 -40.89 -19.94 27.97
N TYR A 183 -41.06 -20.86 28.92
CA TYR A 183 -41.25 -22.28 28.72
C TYR A 183 -42.48 -22.51 27.85
N HIS A 184 -42.31 -23.21 26.74
CA HIS A 184 -43.37 -23.90 26.00
C HIS A 184 -42.78 -25.24 25.56
N ASP A 185 -43.08 -26.29 26.32
CA ASP A 185 -43.11 -27.66 25.83
C ASP A 185 -44.51 -28.16 26.16
N ASP A 186 -45.40 -28.00 25.19
CA ASP A 186 -46.66 -28.73 25.08
C ASP A 186 -46.32 -30.05 24.36
N ASP A 187 -46.79 -31.18 24.91
CA ASP A 187 -47.59 -32.24 24.24
C ASP A 187 -46.98 -32.90 22.96
N ASP A 188 -46.94 -34.21 22.71
CA ASP A 188 -47.77 -35.37 23.05
C ASP A 188 -47.09 -36.66 22.49
N ASP A 189 -47.75 -37.82 22.68
CA ASP A 189 -47.74 -39.06 21.86
C ASP A 189 -47.00 -40.30 22.44
N ASP A 190 -47.74 -41.01 23.30
CA ASP A 190 -48.41 -42.32 23.04
C ASP A 190 -47.67 -43.57 22.49
N ASP A 191 -48.21 -44.70 22.97
CA ASP A 191 -48.28 -46.07 22.44
C ASP A 191 -47.29 -47.17 22.90
N ASP A 192 -47.87 -48.05 23.72
CA ASP A 192 -48.04 -49.51 23.55
C ASP A 192 -46.95 -50.55 23.92
N ASP A 193 -47.41 -51.45 24.81
CA ASP A 193 -47.30 -52.93 24.86
C ASP A 193 -45.93 -53.65 24.93
N ASP A 194 -45.70 -54.41 26.02
CA ASP A 194 -45.74 -55.90 26.02
C ASP A 194 -45.13 -56.54 27.32
N ASP A 195 -45.82 -57.59 27.80
CA ASP A 195 -45.50 -58.63 28.82
C ASP A 195 -45.50 -58.35 30.34
#